data_AF-A0AAV4NL14-F1
#
_entry.id   AF-A0AAV4NL14-F1
#
_cell.length_a   1.000
_cell.length_b   1.000
_cell.length_c   1.000
_cell.angle_alpha   90.00
_cell.angle_beta   90.00
_cell.angle_gamma   90.00
#
_symmetry.space_group_name_H-M   'P 1'
#
loop_
_entity.id
_entity.type
_entity.pdbx_description
1 polymer ?
#
loop_
_entity_poly.entity_id
_entity_poly.type
_entity_poly.pdbx_seq_one_letter_code
_entity_poly.pdbx_strand_id
1 'polypeptide(L)'
;MKQVNGYVQEPMATPQSELEQDGVVQQQEYHEQQMNSIATHAGEAQEFSLAIKPKGPPLFKLSALYKSRLKSCIFLHFLLFFVMLAKLSEDILDRMDIFILELEELFIPKPLPFEYLWTGSIVFAIIGLRGLARNRLSALNSYAAGTVVLGVCPLIGAAIWFYSDVAEYADKKQEAEVEKWQGIPVGLWWYGFVTVAVQVHFYSIYFAYKLIKIWRIKLKRV
;
A
#
# COMPACT_ATOMS: atom_id res chain seq x y z
N MET A 1 63.21 -92.89 -28.10
CA MET A 1 63.65 -91.48 -28.23
C MET A 1 62.88 -90.81 -29.36
N LYS A 2 62.00 -89.84 -29.05
CA LYS A 2 61.80 -88.57 -29.77
C LYS A 2 60.60 -87.84 -29.15
N GLN A 3 60.87 -86.75 -28.43
CA GLN A 3 59.89 -85.71 -28.13
C GLN A 3 59.74 -84.80 -29.35
N VAL A 4 58.52 -84.33 -29.61
CA VAL A 4 58.23 -83.19 -30.49
C VAL A 4 57.12 -82.34 -29.85
N ASN A 5 57.41 -81.04 -29.72
CA ASN A 5 56.68 -79.96 -29.06
C ASN A 5 55.25 -79.70 -29.56
N GLY A 6 54.43 -79.04 -28.74
CA GLY A 6 53.22 -78.35 -29.24
C GLY A 6 52.30 -77.71 -28.19
N TYR A 7 52.70 -76.54 -27.69
CA TYR A 7 51.95 -75.39 -27.15
C TYR A 7 50.55 -75.56 -26.47
N VAL A 8 50.47 -75.03 -25.25
CA VAL A 8 49.22 -74.66 -24.53
C VAL A 8 48.72 -73.32 -25.08
N GLN A 9 47.45 -73.23 -25.48
CA GLN A 9 46.78 -71.96 -25.83
C GLN A 9 46.19 -71.32 -24.56
N GLU A 10 46.67 -70.13 -24.21
CA GLU A 10 45.97 -69.23 -23.29
C GLU A 10 44.87 -68.43 -24.03
N PRO A 11 43.74 -68.12 -23.40
CA PRO A 11 42.68 -67.33 -24.02
C PRO A 11 43.13 -65.87 -24.21
N MET A 12 42.94 -65.33 -25.42
CA MET A 12 43.22 -63.94 -25.77
C MET A 12 42.46 -62.98 -24.84
N ALA A 13 43.21 -62.13 -24.13
CA ALA A 13 42.66 -60.97 -23.44
C ALA A 13 42.16 -59.94 -24.46
N THR A 14 40.90 -59.54 -24.32
CA THR A 14 40.29 -58.44 -25.06
C THR A 14 41.07 -57.14 -24.81
N PRO A 15 41.34 -56.29 -25.82
CA PRO A 15 42.09 -55.06 -25.63
C PRO A 15 41.35 -54.09 -24.68
N GLN A 16 41.98 -53.66 -23.59
CA GLN A 16 41.42 -52.70 -22.61
C GLN A 16 41.04 -51.34 -23.23
N SER A 17 41.54 -51.01 -24.42
CA SER A 17 41.28 -49.73 -25.10
C SER A 17 39.85 -49.60 -25.65
N GLU A 18 39.16 -50.69 -25.97
CA GLU A 18 37.77 -50.62 -26.48
C GLU A 18 36.76 -50.40 -25.35
N LEU A 19 37.02 -50.93 -24.15
CA LEU A 19 36.14 -50.77 -22.98
C LEU A 19 36.16 -49.35 -22.37
N GLU A 20 37.30 -48.65 -22.42
CA GLU A 20 37.37 -47.25 -21.98
C GLU A 20 36.73 -46.29 -22.98
N GLN A 21 36.81 -46.58 -24.28
CA GLN A 21 36.27 -45.72 -25.33
C GLN A 21 34.74 -45.78 -25.39
N ASP A 22 34.15 -46.96 -25.20
CA ASP A 22 32.69 -47.13 -25.08
C ASP A 22 32.13 -46.49 -23.80
N GLY A 23 32.86 -46.58 -22.68
CA GLY A 23 32.46 -45.96 -21.42
C GLY A 23 32.42 -44.43 -21.49
N VAL A 24 33.37 -43.80 -22.19
CA VAL A 24 33.40 -42.34 -22.40
C VAL A 24 32.27 -41.88 -23.31
N VAL A 25 31.98 -42.61 -24.39
CA VAL A 25 30.88 -42.29 -25.33
C VAL A 25 29.52 -42.40 -24.62
N GLN A 26 29.33 -43.46 -23.84
CA GLN A 26 28.08 -43.71 -23.12
C GLN A 26 27.84 -42.70 -21.98
N GLN A 27 28.91 -42.25 -21.32
CA GLN A 27 28.82 -41.19 -20.31
C GLN A 27 28.53 -39.82 -20.93
N GLN A 28 29.02 -39.56 -22.15
CA GLN A 28 28.76 -38.32 -22.88
C GLN A 28 27.32 -38.27 -23.41
N GLU A 29 26.79 -39.37 -23.95
CA GLU A 29 25.37 -39.47 -24.35
C GLU A 29 24.42 -39.31 -23.14
N TYR A 30 24.76 -39.90 -21.99
CA TYR A 30 23.97 -39.73 -20.77
C TYR A 30 23.93 -38.27 -20.32
N HIS A 31 25.08 -37.58 -20.38
CA HIS A 31 25.18 -36.18 -19.98
C HIS A 31 24.41 -35.26 -20.94
N GLU A 32 24.39 -35.57 -22.23
CA GLU A 32 23.68 -34.83 -23.26
C GLU A 32 22.16 -35.07 -23.17
N GLN A 33 21.72 -36.30 -22.92
CA GLN A 33 20.32 -36.62 -22.63
C GLN A 33 19.82 -35.94 -21.35
N GLN A 34 20.66 -35.87 -20.30
CA GLN A 34 20.32 -35.17 -19.06
C GLN A 34 20.21 -33.65 -19.30
N MET A 35 21.10 -33.06 -20.08
CA MET A 35 21.04 -31.64 -20.46
C MET A 35 19.80 -31.33 -21.30
N ASN A 36 19.44 -32.19 -22.24
CA ASN A 36 18.23 -32.04 -23.06
C ASN A 36 16.95 -32.22 -22.23
N SER A 37 16.92 -33.15 -21.27
CA SER A 37 15.79 -33.32 -20.35
C SER A 37 15.60 -32.09 -19.45
N ILE A 38 16.69 -31.54 -18.91
CA ILE A 38 16.66 -30.31 -18.10
C ILE A 38 16.22 -29.12 -18.94
N ALA A 39 16.72 -28.98 -20.17
CA ALA A 39 16.31 -27.91 -21.08
C ALA A 39 14.83 -28.01 -21.47
N THR A 40 14.32 -29.23 -21.70
CA THR A 40 12.91 -29.48 -22.02
C THR A 40 12.00 -29.14 -20.84
N HIS A 41 12.35 -29.59 -19.62
CA HIS A 41 11.60 -29.25 -18.42
C HIS A 41 11.69 -27.76 -18.05
N ALA A 42 12.83 -27.10 -18.32
CA ALA A 42 12.97 -25.66 -18.14
C ALA A 42 12.10 -24.87 -19.15
N GLY A 43 12.02 -25.35 -20.40
CA GLY A 43 11.13 -24.80 -21.44
C GLY A 43 9.66 -24.94 -21.07
N GLU A 44 9.24 -26.12 -20.60
CA GLU A 44 7.86 -26.37 -20.14
C GLU A 44 7.50 -25.58 -18.88
N ALA A 45 8.43 -25.45 -17.91
CA ALA A 45 8.21 -24.62 -16.72
C ALA A 45 8.10 -23.13 -17.07
N GLN A 46 8.86 -22.68 -18.08
CA GLN A 46 8.81 -21.31 -18.58
C GLN A 46 7.53 -21.06 -19.40
N GLU A 47 7.09 -22.00 -20.22
CA GLU A 47 5.78 -21.95 -20.89
C GLU A 47 4.61 -21.99 -19.89
N PHE A 48 4.67 -22.85 -18.86
CA PHE A 48 3.65 -22.92 -17.83
C PHE A 48 3.60 -21.64 -16.98
N SER A 49 4.76 -21.04 -16.68
CA SER A 49 4.86 -19.73 -16.02
C SER A 49 4.29 -18.59 -16.88
N LEU A 50 4.46 -18.67 -18.20
CA LEU A 50 3.86 -17.73 -19.17
C LEU A 50 2.37 -17.98 -19.41
N ALA A 51 1.90 -19.22 -19.25
CA ALA A 51 0.51 -19.62 -19.41
C ALA A 51 -0.37 -19.21 -18.21
N ILE A 52 0.21 -19.00 -17.02
CA ILE A 52 -0.47 -18.35 -15.88
C ILE A 52 -0.42 -16.82 -16.08
N LYS A 53 -0.87 -16.35 -17.24
CA LYS A 53 -1.16 -14.94 -17.46
C LYS A 53 -2.46 -14.66 -16.72
N PRO A 54 -2.47 -13.88 -15.62
CA PRO A 54 -3.70 -13.64 -14.87
C PRO A 54 -4.72 -13.00 -15.82
N LYS A 55 -5.94 -13.55 -15.88
CA LYS A 55 -7.10 -13.09 -16.68
C LYS A 55 -7.63 -11.68 -16.31
N GLY A 56 -6.77 -10.79 -15.80
CA GLY A 56 -7.11 -9.44 -15.36
C GLY A 56 -6.16 -8.38 -15.92
N PRO A 57 -6.49 -7.08 -15.74
CA PRO A 57 -5.63 -5.99 -16.18
C PRO A 57 -4.23 -6.14 -15.56
N PRO A 58 -3.16 -5.83 -16.32
CA PRO A 58 -1.82 -6.07 -15.86
C PRO A 58 -1.52 -5.26 -14.59
N LEU A 59 -0.86 -5.90 -13.62
CA LEU A 59 -0.66 -5.33 -12.27
C LEU A 59 0.02 -3.96 -12.27
N PHE A 60 0.86 -3.66 -13.26
CA PHE A 60 1.49 -2.35 -13.40
C PHE A 60 0.48 -1.24 -13.73
N LYS A 61 -0.50 -1.49 -14.62
CA LYS A 61 -1.58 -0.54 -14.94
C LYS A 61 -2.45 -0.31 -13.70
N LEU A 62 -2.78 -1.39 -12.99
CA LEU A 62 -3.60 -1.31 -11.78
C LEU A 62 -2.88 -0.56 -10.65
N SER A 63 -1.58 -0.79 -10.48
CA SER A 63 -0.78 -0.02 -9.52
C SER A 63 -0.68 1.45 -9.90
N ALA A 64 -0.53 1.79 -11.19
CA ALA A 64 -0.49 3.18 -11.63
C ALA A 64 -1.83 3.90 -11.37
N LEU A 65 -2.95 3.23 -11.67
CA LEU A 65 -4.30 3.73 -11.42
C LEU A 65 -4.52 4.05 -9.93
N TYR A 66 -4.27 3.08 -9.04
CA TYR A 66 -4.49 3.29 -7.61
C TYR A 66 -3.52 4.31 -7.00
N LYS A 67 -2.29 4.43 -7.53
CA LYS A 67 -1.38 5.51 -7.14
C LYS A 67 -1.94 6.88 -7.47
N SER A 68 -2.44 7.06 -8.70
CA SER A 68 -3.02 8.34 -9.13
C SER A 68 -4.22 8.70 -8.26
N ARG A 69 -5.14 7.75 -8.03
CA ARG A 69 -6.31 7.95 -7.17
C ARG A 69 -5.94 8.27 -5.72
N LEU A 70 -4.95 7.57 -5.16
CA LEU A 70 -4.47 7.84 -3.81
C LEU A 70 -3.83 9.23 -3.70
N LYS A 71 -3.06 9.67 -4.71
CA LYS A 71 -2.54 11.05 -4.76
C LYS A 71 -3.66 12.09 -4.76
N SER A 72 -4.74 11.84 -5.50
CA SER A 72 -5.91 12.72 -5.49
C SER A 72 -6.58 12.77 -4.11
N CYS A 73 -6.75 11.64 -3.42
CA CYS A 73 -7.28 11.63 -2.05
C CYS A 73 -6.36 12.38 -1.08
N ILE A 74 -5.04 12.20 -1.18
CA ILE A 74 -4.07 12.95 -0.37
C ILE A 74 -4.18 14.45 -0.67
N PHE A 75 -4.30 14.86 -1.93
CA PHE A 75 -4.49 16.26 -2.29
C PHE A 75 -5.77 16.84 -1.68
N LEU A 76 -6.90 16.13 -1.74
CA LEU A 76 -8.14 16.55 -1.08
C LEU A 76 -7.97 16.65 0.44
N HIS A 77 -7.21 15.75 1.05
CA HIS A 77 -6.89 15.83 2.47
C HIS A 77 -6.06 17.08 2.80
N PHE A 78 -5.11 17.48 1.94
CA PHE A 78 -4.42 18.78 2.10
C PHE A 78 -5.38 19.97 2.02
N LEU A 79 -6.38 19.94 1.12
CA LEU A 79 -7.39 21.01 1.07
C LEU A 79 -8.22 21.07 2.36
N LEU A 80 -8.69 19.94 2.86
CA LEU A 80 -9.40 19.86 4.14
C LEU A 80 -8.51 20.32 5.31
N PHE A 81 -7.21 20.01 5.27
CA PHE A 81 -6.24 20.51 6.23
C PHE A 81 -6.16 22.03 6.22
N PHE A 82 -6.12 22.67 5.04
CA PHE A 82 -6.13 24.14 4.97
C PHE A 82 -7.43 24.76 5.50
N VAL A 83 -8.58 24.10 5.27
CA VAL A 83 -9.86 24.54 5.87
C VAL A 83 -9.80 24.44 7.40
N MET A 84 -9.29 23.34 7.94
CA MET A 84 -9.12 23.19 9.39
C MET A 84 -8.10 24.19 9.94
N LEU A 85 -6.99 24.42 9.24
CA LEU A 85 -5.97 25.38 9.62
C LEU A 85 -6.51 26.81 9.63
N ALA A 86 -7.37 27.17 8.67
CA ALA A 86 -8.05 28.45 8.66
C ALA A 86 -8.98 28.61 9.89
N LYS A 87 -9.73 27.56 10.26
CA LYS A 87 -10.51 27.57 11.51
C LYS A 87 -9.61 27.73 12.74
N LEU A 88 -8.49 27.00 12.81
CA LEU A 88 -7.54 27.07 13.94
C LEU A 88 -6.69 28.35 13.94
N SER A 89 -6.72 29.14 12.87
CA SER A 89 -5.80 30.26 12.70
C SER A 89 -6.00 31.34 13.75
N GLU A 90 -7.24 31.63 14.16
CA GLU A 90 -7.55 32.58 15.23
C GLU A 90 -6.78 32.22 16.52
N ASP A 91 -6.95 31.01 17.05
CA ASP A 91 -6.25 30.58 18.26
C ASP A 91 -4.73 30.50 18.09
N ILE A 92 -4.23 30.14 16.90
CA ILE A 92 -2.78 30.12 16.64
C ILE A 92 -2.21 31.54 16.66
N LEU A 93 -2.91 32.51 16.05
CA LEU A 93 -2.50 33.91 15.99
C LEU A 93 -2.57 34.58 17.37
N ASP A 94 -3.63 34.30 18.14
CA ASP A 94 -3.77 34.74 19.53
C ASP A 94 -2.57 34.27 20.38
N ARG A 95 -2.15 33.01 20.23
CA ARG A 95 -0.96 32.47 20.95
C ARG A 95 0.36 33.05 20.48
N MET A 96 0.40 33.62 19.28
CA MET A 96 1.56 34.33 18.73
C MET A 96 1.56 35.83 19.09
N ASP A 97 0.60 36.30 19.90
CA ASP A 97 0.41 37.70 20.26
C ASP A 97 0.13 38.60 19.03
N ILE A 98 -0.51 38.03 18.00
CA ILE A 98 -0.91 38.73 16.78
C ILE A 98 -2.44 38.84 16.78
N PHE A 99 -2.96 40.05 17.02
CA PHE A 99 -4.39 40.32 17.01
C PHE A 99 -4.83 40.93 15.67
N ILE A 100 -5.72 40.22 14.97
CA ILE A 100 -6.35 40.70 13.75
C ILE A 100 -7.84 40.89 14.05
N LEU A 101 -8.27 42.16 14.07
CA LEU A 101 -9.61 42.53 14.52
C LEU A 101 -10.71 41.85 13.68
N GLU A 102 -10.50 41.71 12.38
CA GLU A 102 -11.45 41.07 11.46
C GLU A 102 -11.62 39.57 11.71
N LEU A 103 -10.61 38.90 12.27
CA LEU A 103 -10.72 37.48 12.65
C LEU A 103 -11.45 37.32 13.98
N GLU A 104 -11.22 38.22 14.93
CA GLU A 104 -11.89 38.21 16.24
C GLU A 104 -13.39 38.53 16.09
N GLU A 105 -13.74 39.48 15.21
CA GLU A 105 -15.13 39.81 14.86
C GLU A 105 -15.87 38.66 14.17
N LEU A 106 -15.16 37.66 13.63
CA LEU A 106 -15.78 36.50 13.01
C LEU A 106 -16.34 35.50 14.03
N PHE A 107 -16.05 35.69 15.33
CA PHE A 107 -16.52 34.88 16.46
C PHE A 107 -16.42 33.37 16.18
N ILE A 108 -15.25 32.93 15.68
CA ILE A 108 -15.03 31.53 15.34
C ILE A 108 -15.09 30.69 16.64
N PRO A 109 -15.79 29.54 16.64
CA PRO A 109 -15.83 28.67 17.81
C PRO A 109 -14.44 28.20 18.21
N LYS A 110 -14.14 28.30 19.52
CA LYS A 110 -12.83 27.93 20.06
C LYS A 110 -12.49 26.46 19.72
N PRO A 111 -11.21 26.18 19.45
CA PRO A 111 -10.81 24.88 18.94
C PRO A 111 -10.82 23.79 20.02
N LEU A 112 -11.33 22.63 19.64
CA LEU A 112 -11.36 21.45 20.49
C LEU A 112 -10.10 20.58 20.32
N PRO A 113 -9.71 19.77 21.32
CA PRO A 113 -8.47 18.98 21.25
C PRO A 113 -8.39 18.01 20.05
N PHE A 114 -9.53 17.45 19.63
CA PHE A 114 -9.57 16.53 18.49
C PHE A 114 -9.28 17.23 17.15
N GLU A 115 -9.45 18.55 17.07
CA GLU A 115 -9.12 19.34 15.89
C GLU A 115 -7.60 19.37 15.65
N TYR A 116 -6.84 19.65 16.71
CA TYR A 116 -5.37 19.58 16.68
C TYR A 116 -4.88 18.16 16.45
N LEU A 117 -5.54 17.16 17.04
CA LEU A 117 -5.17 15.77 16.80
C LEU A 117 -5.38 15.39 15.33
N TRP A 118 -6.47 15.87 14.73
CA TRP A 118 -6.78 15.63 13.32
C TRP A 118 -5.78 16.30 12.38
N THR A 119 -5.33 17.53 12.66
CA THR A 119 -4.31 18.20 11.84
C THR A 119 -2.98 17.45 11.83
N GLY A 120 -2.66 16.71 12.91
CA GLY A 120 -1.51 15.80 12.96
C GLY A 120 -1.50 14.71 11.88
N SER A 121 -2.65 14.36 11.29
CA SER A 121 -2.74 13.37 10.21
C SER A 121 -2.03 13.81 8.91
N ILE A 122 -1.73 15.10 8.74
CA ILE A 122 -0.99 15.63 7.60
C ILE A 122 0.43 15.08 7.51
N VAL A 123 1.05 14.78 8.65
CA VAL A 123 2.40 14.18 8.72
C VAL A 123 2.40 12.83 8.02
N PHE A 124 1.36 12.03 8.25
CA PHE A 124 1.21 10.73 7.60
C PHE A 124 0.91 10.88 6.11
N ALA A 125 0.14 11.89 5.70
CA ALA A 125 -0.09 12.19 4.28
C ALA A 125 1.23 12.45 3.51
N ILE A 126 2.17 13.19 4.13
CA ILE A 126 3.52 13.41 3.57
C ILE A 126 4.30 12.10 3.47
N ILE A 127 4.27 11.26 4.51
CA ILE A 127 4.89 9.93 4.50
C ILE A 127 4.30 9.08 3.36
N GLY A 128 2.99 9.13 3.16
CA GLY A 128 2.27 8.45 2.08
C GLY A 128 2.75 8.88 0.69
N LEU A 129 2.86 10.18 0.43
CA LEU A 129 3.37 10.69 -0.86
C LEU A 129 4.81 10.24 -1.13
N ARG A 130 5.69 10.33 -0.13
CA ARG A 130 7.08 9.86 -0.25
C ARG A 130 7.14 8.34 -0.47
N GLY A 131 6.26 7.59 0.20
CA GLY A 131 6.10 6.16 0.03
C GLY A 131 5.66 5.77 -1.39
N LEU A 132 4.73 6.53 -1.97
CA LEU A 132 4.23 6.33 -3.33
C LEU A 132 5.28 6.57 -4.40
N ALA A 133 6.13 7.58 -4.22
CA ALA A 133 7.23 7.88 -5.15
C ALA A 133 8.26 6.75 -5.22
N ARG A 134 8.55 6.10 -4.07
CA ARG A 134 9.59 5.07 -3.96
C ARG A 134 9.05 3.64 -3.89
N ASN A 135 7.75 3.43 -4.07
CA ASN A 135 7.08 2.13 -3.90
C ASN A 135 7.38 1.45 -2.55
N ARG A 136 7.53 2.23 -1.49
CA ARG A 136 7.94 1.70 -0.17
C ARG A 136 6.72 1.18 0.58
N LEU A 137 6.66 -0.14 0.73
CA LEU A 137 5.57 -0.83 1.41
C LEU A 137 5.40 -0.39 2.87
N SER A 138 6.52 -0.26 3.61
CA SER A 138 6.51 0.17 5.01
C SER A 138 5.89 1.56 5.17
N ALA A 139 6.31 2.53 4.37
CA ALA A 139 5.74 3.89 4.38
C ALA A 139 4.24 3.91 4.08
N LEU A 140 3.77 3.07 3.17
CA LEU A 140 2.35 2.99 2.84
C LEU A 140 1.52 2.33 3.96
N ASN A 141 2.09 1.36 4.69
CA ASN A 141 1.47 0.81 5.91
C ASN A 141 1.39 1.87 7.01
N SER A 142 2.48 2.60 7.26
CA SER A 142 2.49 3.70 8.25
C SER A 142 1.49 4.79 7.87
N TYR A 143 1.39 5.15 6.59
CA TYR A 143 0.37 6.08 6.10
C TYR A 143 -1.05 5.58 6.39
N ALA A 144 -1.37 4.33 6.07
CA ALA A 144 -2.70 3.76 6.32
C ALA A 144 -3.03 3.73 7.82
N ALA A 145 -2.09 3.28 8.66
CA ALA A 145 -2.26 3.26 10.11
C ALA A 145 -2.45 4.67 10.70
N GLY A 146 -1.61 5.62 10.31
CA GLY A 146 -1.73 7.01 10.76
C GLY A 146 -3.00 7.70 10.29
N THR A 147 -3.48 7.39 9.07
CA THR A 147 -4.76 7.89 8.56
C THR A 147 -5.93 7.34 9.39
N VAL A 148 -5.87 6.10 9.86
CA VAL A 148 -6.90 5.56 10.77
C VAL A 148 -6.85 6.28 12.11
N VAL A 149 -5.67 6.31 12.76
CA VAL A 149 -5.52 6.80 14.14
C VAL A 149 -5.69 8.30 14.27
N LEU A 150 -5.10 9.09 13.36
CA LEU A 150 -5.16 10.56 13.43
C LEU A 150 -6.13 11.16 12.41
N GLY A 151 -6.53 10.43 11.37
CA GLY A 151 -7.49 10.92 10.38
C GLY A 151 -8.93 10.55 10.73
N VAL A 152 -9.19 9.27 11.03
CA VAL A 152 -10.56 8.77 11.24
C VAL A 152 -10.99 8.86 12.71
N CYS A 153 -10.17 8.44 13.67
CA CYS A 153 -10.56 8.44 15.08
C CYS A 153 -10.96 9.83 15.61
N PRO A 154 -10.23 10.93 15.31
CA PRO A 154 -10.64 12.26 15.77
C PRO A 154 -11.97 12.72 15.16
N LEU A 155 -12.28 12.31 13.93
CA LEU A 155 -13.56 12.61 13.29
C LEU A 155 -14.73 11.87 13.95
N ILE A 156 -14.51 10.62 14.36
CA ILE A 156 -15.51 9.87 15.14
C ILE A 156 -15.72 10.55 16.49
N GLY A 157 -14.64 10.99 17.15
CA GLY A 157 -14.71 11.76 18.38
C GLY A 157 -15.54 13.05 18.22
N ALA A 158 -15.29 13.81 17.15
CA ALA A 158 -16.07 15.01 16.82
C ALA A 158 -17.54 14.69 16.57
N ALA A 159 -17.85 13.62 15.83
CA ALA A 159 -19.23 13.23 15.56
C ALA A 159 -20.00 12.86 16.83
N ILE A 160 -19.36 12.14 17.76
CA ILE A 160 -19.97 11.80 19.06
C ILE A 160 -20.14 13.06 19.91
N TRP A 161 -19.14 13.95 19.93
CA TRP A 161 -19.17 15.19 20.70
C TRP A 161 -20.34 16.09 20.31
N PHE A 162 -20.55 16.30 19.01
CA PHE A 162 -21.62 17.18 18.50
C PHE A 162 -22.98 16.48 18.30
N TYR A 163 -23.10 15.20 18.68
CA TYR A 163 -24.35 14.46 18.46
C TYR A 163 -25.52 15.05 19.24
N SER A 164 -25.32 15.43 20.50
CA SER A 164 -26.37 16.05 21.34
C SER A 164 -26.91 17.33 20.72
N ASP A 165 -26.01 18.18 20.24
CA ASP A 165 -26.36 19.50 19.72
C ASP A 165 -27.15 19.38 18.41
N VAL A 166 -26.76 18.43 17.56
CA VAL A 166 -27.47 18.16 16.31
C VAL A 166 -28.83 17.51 16.58
N ALA A 167 -28.92 16.61 17.56
CA ALA A 167 -30.19 16.00 17.95
C ALA A 167 -31.16 17.05 18.53
N GLU A 168 -30.67 17.89 19.44
CA GLU A 168 -31.49 18.97 20.02
C GLU A 168 -31.93 19.99 18.96
N TYR A 169 -31.05 20.35 18.03
CA TYR A 169 -31.41 21.22 16.92
C TYR A 169 -32.42 20.56 15.95
N ALA A 170 -32.36 19.24 15.76
CA ALA A 170 -33.34 18.54 14.94
C ALA A 170 -34.75 18.61 15.56
N ASP A 171 -34.85 18.51 16.88
CA ASP A 171 -36.12 18.52 17.61
C ASP A 171 -36.68 19.94 17.79
N LYS A 172 -35.87 20.87 18.33
CA LYS A 172 -36.30 22.22 18.72
C LYS A 172 -36.02 23.29 17.66
N LYS A 173 -35.27 22.97 16.61
CA LYS A 173 -34.88 23.90 15.54
C LYS A 173 -34.29 25.20 16.09
N GLN A 174 -34.89 26.35 15.77
CA GLN A 174 -34.37 27.66 16.15
C GLN A 174 -34.38 27.90 17.67
N GLU A 175 -35.25 27.21 18.40
CA GLU A 175 -35.37 27.29 19.87
C GLU A 175 -34.33 26.42 20.60
N ALA A 176 -33.52 25.65 19.87
CA ALA A 176 -32.43 24.86 20.47
C ALA A 176 -31.39 25.78 21.13
N GLU A 177 -31.07 25.48 22.38
CA GLU A 177 -30.05 26.15 23.20
C GLU A 177 -28.65 25.59 22.89
N VAL A 178 -28.29 25.60 21.61
CA VAL A 178 -27.02 25.08 21.10
C VAL A 178 -26.11 26.21 20.62
N GLU A 179 -24.80 25.99 20.68
CA GLU A 179 -23.82 26.94 20.15
C GLU A 179 -24.02 27.15 18.63
N LYS A 180 -24.13 28.41 18.21
CA LYS A 180 -24.37 28.81 16.81
C LYS A 180 -23.25 29.72 16.33
N TRP A 181 -22.74 29.45 15.13
CA TRP A 181 -21.83 30.32 14.40
C TRP A 181 -22.53 30.84 13.15
N GLN A 182 -22.61 32.17 13.02
CA GLN A 182 -23.33 32.84 11.92
C GLN A 182 -24.81 32.38 11.79
N GLY A 183 -25.46 32.12 12.93
CA GLY A 183 -26.85 31.66 12.99
C GLY A 183 -27.08 30.17 12.70
N ILE A 184 -26.01 29.41 12.40
CA ILE A 184 -26.07 27.96 12.14
C ILE A 184 -25.41 27.22 13.31
N PRO A 185 -26.02 26.15 13.83
CA PRO A 185 -25.40 25.32 14.87
C PRO A 185 -24.00 24.84 14.47
N VAL A 186 -23.04 25.00 15.37
CA VAL A 186 -21.65 24.57 15.16
C VAL A 186 -21.57 23.07 14.85
N GLY A 187 -22.41 22.26 15.50
CA GLY A 187 -22.53 20.83 15.22
C GLY A 187 -22.85 20.51 13.77
N LEU A 188 -23.68 21.30 13.08
CA LEU A 188 -24.01 21.04 11.66
C LEU A 188 -22.82 21.29 10.74
N TRP A 189 -22.05 22.35 10.97
CA TRP A 189 -20.80 22.59 10.25
C TRP A 189 -19.83 21.43 10.42
N TRP A 190 -19.72 20.91 11.64
CA TRP A 190 -18.91 19.74 11.94
C TRP A 190 -19.37 18.48 11.23
N TYR A 191 -20.67 18.19 11.21
CA TYR A 191 -21.19 17.02 10.48
C TYR A 191 -20.95 17.12 8.97
N GLY A 192 -21.03 18.32 8.39
CA GLY A 192 -20.65 18.57 7.00
C GLY A 192 -19.17 18.24 6.75
N PHE A 193 -18.28 18.78 7.58
CA PHE A 193 -16.84 18.52 7.50
C PHE A 193 -16.51 17.02 7.70
N VAL A 194 -17.04 16.40 8.76
CA VAL A 194 -16.83 14.99 9.10
C VAL A 194 -17.26 14.10 7.93
N THR A 195 -18.41 14.36 7.32
CA THR A 195 -18.90 13.57 6.19
C THR A 195 -17.91 13.56 5.03
N VAL A 196 -17.43 14.73 4.63
CA VAL A 196 -16.46 14.85 3.51
C VAL A 196 -15.11 14.25 3.91
N ALA A 197 -14.62 14.55 5.11
CA ALA A 197 -13.32 14.07 5.58
C ALA A 197 -13.28 12.54 5.74
N VAL A 198 -14.34 11.93 6.28
CA VAL A 198 -14.47 10.47 6.37
C VAL A 198 -14.47 9.83 4.98
N GLN A 199 -15.16 10.40 3.99
CA GLN A 199 -15.13 9.89 2.62
C GLN A 199 -13.71 9.92 2.04
N VAL A 200 -13.01 11.05 2.17
CA VAL A 200 -11.62 11.19 1.70
C VAL A 200 -10.69 10.18 2.37
N HIS A 201 -10.81 9.98 3.69
CA HIS A 201 -10.00 9.02 4.44
C HIS A 201 -10.34 7.58 4.12
N PHE A 202 -11.63 7.25 3.95
CA PHE A 202 -12.08 5.92 3.54
C PHE A 202 -11.48 5.52 2.19
N TYR A 203 -11.58 6.39 1.18
CA TYR A 203 -10.98 6.14 -0.13
C TYR A 203 -9.46 6.08 -0.09
N SER A 204 -8.83 6.94 0.72
CA SER A 204 -7.39 6.91 0.98
C SER A 204 -6.93 5.54 1.48
N ILE A 205 -7.57 5.03 2.53
CA ILE A 205 -7.25 3.72 3.12
C ILE A 205 -7.52 2.60 2.12
N TYR A 206 -8.66 2.64 1.42
CA TYR A 206 -9.02 1.66 0.39
C TYR A 206 -7.95 1.55 -0.70
N PHE A 207 -7.54 2.68 -1.29
CA PHE A 207 -6.53 2.68 -2.35
C PHE A 207 -5.14 2.30 -1.83
N ALA A 208 -4.76 2.73 -0.62
CA ALA A 208 -3.53 2.30 0.02
C ALA A 208 -3.51 0.78 0.23
N TYR A 209 -4.59 0.19 0.74
CA TYR A 209 -4.71 -1.26 0.92
C TYR A 209 -4.58 -2.04 -0.40
N LYS A 210 -5.25 -1.58 -1.47
CA LYS A 210 -5.12 -2.20 -2.80
C LYS A 210 -3.68 -2.13 -3.32
N LEU A 211 -2.99 -1.01 -3.14
CA LEU A 211 -1.58 -0.86 -3.52
C LEU A 211 -0.65 -1.77 -2.71
N ILE A 212 -0.82 -1.83 -1.39
CA ILE A 212 -0.09 -2.73 -0.49
C ILE A 212 -0.21 -4.17 -0.99
N LYS A 213 -1.43 -4.63 -1.32
CA LYS A 213 -1.67 -5.97 -1.84
C LYS A 213 -0.94 -6.22 -3.17
N ILE A 214 -1.01 -5.29 -4.11
CA ILE A 214 -0.33 -5.42 -5.42
C ILE A 214 1.19 -5.46 -5.26
N TRP A 215 1.77 -4.58 -4.44
CA TRP A 215 3.22 -4.51 -4.26
C TRP A 215 3.77 -5.74 -3.52
N ARG A 216 3.02 -6.30 -2.56
CA ARG A 216 3.36 -7.59 -1.93
C ARG A 216 3.39 -8.74 -2.93
N ILE A 217 2.44 -8.81 -3.85
CA ILE A 217 2.41 -9.83 -4.91
C ILE A 217 3.62 -9.68 -5.84
N LYS A 218 4.00 -8.45 -6.18
CA LYS A 218 5.18 -8.19 -7.02
C LYS A 218 6.48 -8.60 -6.32
N LEU A 219 6.60 -8.34 -5.01
CA LEU A 219 7.79 -8.70 -4.24
C LEU A 219 7.98 -10.22 -4.11
N LYS A 220 6.89 -11.00 -4.05
CA LYS A 220 6.97 -12.48 -4.03
C LYS A 220 7.35 -13.12 -5.37
N ARG A 221 7.33 -12.34 -6.46
CA ARG A 221 7.63 -12.82 -7.82
C ARG A 221 9.05 -12.47 -8.28
N VAL A 222 9.76 -11.66 -7.51
CA VAL A 222 11.17 -11.35 -7.67
C VAL A 222 11.93 -12.25 -6.72
#